data_AF-A0A388KNN0-F1
#
_entry.id   AF-A0A388KNN0-F1
#
_cell.length_a   1.000
_cell.length_b   1.000
_cell.length_c   1.000
_cell.angle_alpha   90.00
_cell.angle_beta   90.00
_cell.angle_gamma   90.00
#
_symmetry.space_group_name_H-M   'P 1'
#
loop_
_entity.id
_entity.type
_entity.pdbx_description
1 polymer ?
#
loop_
_entity_poly.entity_id
_entity_poly.type
_entity_poly.pdbx_seq_one_letter_code
_entity_poly.pdbx_strand_id
1 'polypeptide(L)'
;MATDYGQSGEKGVRELFHKYMAESKSEDGLISHADAIARIEQLGLNWRLCGLDEDKVKAYFAHCLERKGKDKVTFLELWRRVKEAGRHRTHRDPAVQAEMYMERHRLYQVFQSMTRALAYNKPLNPKAFLIGKLRELKQSHSMPFFNAEDLAAVFTLFDVAQTGLISNQQANAALRTLGYDAGINNDPNLGGVNRAAFNKADFVSLMQKALDTTVAT
;
A
#
# COMPACT_ATOMS: atom_id res chain seq x y z
N MET A 1 2.78 2.81 -33.88
CA MET A 1 1.95 4.03 -33.91
C MET A 1 1.08 4.02 -32.67
N ALA A 2 1.45 4.75 -31.62
CA ALA A 2 0.68 4.86 -30.39
C ALA A 2 -0.43 5.89 -30.63
N THR A 3 -1.65 5.43 -30.83
CA THR A 3 -2.80 6.29 -31.10
C THR A 3 -3.21 7.07 -29.85
N ASP A 4 -3.56 8.31 -30.13
CA ASP A 4 -3.69 9.46 -29.25
C ASP A 4 -5.01 9.45 -28.45
N TYR A 5 -5.30 8.34 -27.77
CA TYR A 5 -6.62 8.09 -27.14
C TYR A 5 -6.95 9.07 -26.00
N GLY A 6 -5.94 9.61 -25.31
CA GLY A 6 -6.14 10.62 -24.26
C GLY A 6 -6.69 11.96 -24.79
N GLN A 7 -6.36 12.33 -26.04
CA GLN A 7 -6.83 13.58 -26.63
C GLN A 7 -8.32 13.54 -27.02
N SER A 8 -8.85 12.37 -27.37
CA SER A 8 -10.26 12.22 -27.76
C SER A 8 -11.21 12.42 -26.58
N GLY A 9 -10.83 11.94 -25.38
CA GLY A 9 -11.60 12.16 -24.15
C GLY A 9 -11.53 13.62 -23.71
N GLU A 10 -10.33 14.18 -23.61
CA GLU A 10 -10.09 15.58 -23.19
C GLU A 10 -10.81 16.60 -24.08
N LYS A 11 -10.82 16.38 -25.40
CA LYS A 11 -11.55 17.24 -26.35
C LYS A 11 -13.06 17.23 -26.09
N GLY A 12 -13.64 16.05 -25.86
CA GLY A 12 -15.06 15.90 -25.55
C GLY A 12 -15.47 16.58 -24.24
N VAL A 13 -14.67 16.42 -23.16
CA VAL A 13 -14.95 17.10 -21.89
C VAL A 13 -14.81 18.62 -22.03
N ARG A 14 -13.79 19.08 -22.75
CA ARG A 14 -13.54 20.51 -22.98
C ARG A 14 -14.64 21.19 -23.78
N GLU A 15 -15.14 20.56 -24.84
CA GLU A 15 -16.24 21.09 -25.66
C GLU A 15 -17.53 21.27 -24.86
N LEU A 16 -17.83 20.36 -23.94
CA LEU A 16 -19.02 20.46 -23.08
C LEU A 16 -18.89 21.51 -22.00
N PHE A 17 -17.70 21.69 -21.44
CA PHE A 17 -17.45 22.80 -20.52
C PHE A 17 -17.57 24.14 -21.22
N HIS A 18 -17.04 24.28 -22.45
CA HIS A 18 -17.24 25.50 -23.23
C HIS A 18 -18.72 25.76 -23.54
N LYS A 19 -19.48 24.73 -23.90
CA LYS A 19 -20.94 24.83 -24.13
C LYS A 19 -21.68 25.26 -22.86
N TYR A 20 -21.34 24.68 -21.71
CA TYR A 20 -21.93 25.05 -20.42
C TYR A 20 -21.59 26.47 -19.99
N MET A 21 -20.33 26.90 -20.16
CA MET A 21 -19.93 28.28 -19.86
C MET A 21 -20.68 29.29 -20.73
N ALA A 22 -20.98 28.94 -21.99
CA ALA A 22 -21.79 29.76 -22.89
C ALA A 22 -23.29 29.80 -22.49
N GLU A 23 -23.83 28.69 -21.98
CA GLU A 23 -25.23 28.58 -21.54
C GLU A 23 -25.50 29.17 -20.15
N SER A 24 -24.53 29.10 -19.24
CA SER A 24 -24.69 29.47 -17.82
C SER A 24 -24.56 30.97 -17.51
N LYS A 25 -24.18 31.81 -18.48
CA LYS A 25 -23.87 33.24 -18.28
C LYS A 25 -22.96 33.51 -17.06
N SER A 26 -22.08 32.57 -16.72
CA SER A 26 -21.12 32.73 -15.62
C SER A 26 -19.95 33.60 -16.11
N GLU A 27 -19.90 34.85 -15.67
CA GLU A 27 -18.92 35.87 -16.11
C GLU A 27 -17.46 35.51 -15.73
N ASP A 28 -17.26 34.63 -14.74
CA ASP A 28 -15.94 34.36 -14.15
C ASP A 28 -15.24 33.07 -14.63
N GLY A 29 -15.84 32.26 -15.52
CA GLY A 29 -15.20 31.00 -15.94
C GLY A 29 -15.25 29.87 -14.91
N LEU A 30 -16.03 30.05 -13.83
CA LEU A 30 -16.01 29.23 -12.62
C LEU A 30 -17.28 28.38 -12.49
N ILE A 31 -17.10 27.09 -12.15
CA ILE A 31 -18.18 26.14 -11.86
C ILE A 31 -17.99 25.53 -10.46
N SER A 32 -19.08 25.17 -9.80
CA SER A 32 -18.98 24.39 -8.55
C SER A 32 -18.46 22.99 -8.84
N HIS A 33 -17.74 22.39 -7.88
CA HIS A 33 -17.30 21.01 -8.03
C HIS A 33 -18.47 20.04 -8.26
N ALA A 34 -19.61 20.27 -7.62
CA ALA A 34 -20.79 19.41 -7.74
C ALA A 34 -21.38 19.44 -9.16
N ASP A 35 -21.56 20.63 -9.72
CA ASP A 35 -22.10 20.78 -11.08
C ASP A 35 -21.14 20.22 -12.14
N ALA A 36 -19.85 20.46 -11.92
CA ALA A 36 -18.79 19.97 -12.79
C ALA A 36 -18.73 18.44 -12.82
N ILE A 37 -18.78 17.79 -11.65
CA ILE A 37 -18.77 16.32 -11.53
C ILE A 37 -20.02 15.72 -12.18
N ALA A 38 -21.22 16.21 -11.83
CA ALA A 38 -22.48 15.71 -12.38
C ALA A 38 -22.51 15.75 -13.92
N ARG A 39 -21.91 16.78 -14.52
CA ARG A 39 -21.87 16.93 -15.98
C ARG A 39 -20.84 16.01 -16.64
N ILE A 40 -19.71 15.80 -15.98
CA ILE A 40 -18.69 14.85 -16.41
C ILE A 40 -19.23 13.41 -16.34
N GLU A 41 -20.07 13.08 -15.36
CA GLU A 41 -20.72 11.76 -15.29
C GLU A 41 -21.76 11.55 -16.39
N GLN A 42 -22.52 12.58 -16.77
CA GLN A 42 -23.51 12.52 -17.86
C GLN A 42 -22.90 12.21 -19.23
N LEU A 43 -21.60 12.43 -19.39
CA LEU A 43 -20.88 12.09 -20.60
C LEU A 43 -20.71 10.60 -20.84
N GLY A 44 -20.89 9.77 -19.79
CA GLY A 44 -20.58 8.35 -19.87
C GLY A 44 -19.14 8.11 -20.32
N LEU A 45 -18.19 8.95 -19.88
CA LEU A 45 -16.79 8.81 -20.25
C LEU A 45 -16.28 7.44 -19.83
N ASN A 46 -15.63 6.77 -20.78
CA ASN A 46 -14.84 5.60 -20.45
C ASN A 46 -13.46 6.06 -19.94
N TRP A 47 -13.33 6.12 -18.61
CA TRP A 47 -12.12 6.56 -17.91
C TRP A 47 -10.88 5.77 -18.32
N ARG A 48 -11.04 4.46 -18.53
CA ARG A 48 -9.95 3.58 -18.97
C ARG A 48 -9.44 3.94 -20.36
N LEU A 49 -10.32 4.31 -21.29
CA LEU A 49 -9.92 4.80 -22.62
C LEU A 49 -9.21 6.16 -22.55
N CYS A 50 -9.42 6.93 -21.49
CA CYS A 50 -8.69 8.16 -21.20
C CYS A 50 -7.34 7.92 -20.51
N GLY A 51 -6.95 6.66 -20.28
CA GLY A 51 -5.75 6.30 -19.53
C GLY A 51 -5.85 6.58 -18.02
N LEU A 52 -7.07 6.72 -17.52
CA LEU A 52 -7.35 7.03 -16.13
C LEU A 52 -8.03 5.86 -15.40
N ASP A 53 -7.66 5.71 -14.14
CA ASP A 53 -8.20 4.75 -13.19
C ASP A 53 -9.55 5.24 -12.67
N GLU A 54 -10.62 4.53 -13.08
CA GLU A 54 -11.99 4.89 -12.76
C GLU A 54 -12.26 4.96 -11.25
N ASP A 55 -11.70 4.04 -10.47
CA ASP A 55 -11.94 3.98 -9.02
C ASP A 55 -11.29 5.17 -8.33
N LYS A 56 -10.08 5.57 -8.78
CA LYS A 56 -9.41 6.77 -8.26
C LYS A 56 -10.10 8.06 -8.66
N VAL A 57 -10.62 8.15 -9.90
CA VAL A 57 -11.39 9.31 -10.34
C VAL A 57 -12.66 9.45 -9.51
N LYS A 58 -13.39 8.35 -9.26
CA LYS A 58 -14.58 8.35 -8.40
C LYS A 58 -14.26 8.71 -6.94
N ALA A 59 -13.16 8.19 -6.40
CA ALA A 59 -12.71 8.55 -5.05
C ALA A 59 -12.38 10.04 -4.92
N TYR A 60 -11.73 10.61 -5.93
CA TYR A 60 -11.46 12.06 -6.00
C TYR A 60 -12.76 12.87 -6.05
N PHE A 61 -13.74 12.45 -6.87
CA PHE A 61 -15.05 13.10 -6.93
C PHE A 61 -15.81 13.04 -5.60
N ALA A 62 -15.81 11.90 -4.92
CA ALA A 62 -16.41 11.77 -3.59
C ALA A 62 -15.78 12.76 -2.58
N HIS A 63 -14.44 12.83 -2.54
CA HIS A 63 -13.73 13.78 -1.69
C HIS A 63 -14.05 15.26 -2.02
N CYS A 64 -14.19 15.60 -3.31
CA CYS A 64 -14.61 16.93 -3.74
C CYS A 64 -16.04 17.29 -3.30
N LEU A 65 -16.95 16.32 -3.26
CA LEU A 65 -18.34 16.51 -2.82
C LEU A 65 -18.44 16.63 -1.30
N GLU A 66 -17.66 15.85 -0.55
CA GLU A 66 -17.64 15.85 0.92
C GLU A 66 -17.14 17.16 1.53
N ARG A 67 -16.21 17.86 0.87
CA ARG A 67 -15.64 19.13 1.36
C ARG A 67 -16.59 20.34 1.33
N LYS A 68 -17.92 20.12 1.19
CA LYS A 68 -18.97 21.13 0.97
C LYS A 68 -18.62 21.99 -0.24
N GLY A 69 -19.12 21.61 -1.41
CA GLY A 69 -18.89 22.17 -2.76
C GLY A 69 -19.11 23.67 -2.99
N LYS A 70 -18.52 24.53 -2.15
CA LYS A 70 -18.44 25.99 -2.32
C LYS A 70 -17.17 26.42 -3.05
N ASP A 71 -16.19 25.54 -3.20
CA ASP A 71 -14.97 25.84 -3.92
C ASP A 71 -15.29 25.84 -5.42
N LYS A 72 -15.17 27.01 -6.03
CA LYS A 72 -15.40 27.21 -7.46
C LYS A 72 -14.09 26.90 -8.19
N VAL A 73 -14.13 26.08 -9.22
CA VAL A 73 -12.96 25.72 -10.03
C VAL A 73 -13.19 25.97 -11.49
N THR A 74 -12.11 26.27 -12.21
CA THR A 74 -12.14 26.31 -13.67
C THR A 74 -12.03 24.88 -14.21
N PHE A 75 -12.52 24.69 -15.44
CA PHE A 75 -12.40 23.42 -16.15
C PHE A 75 -10.96 22.87 -16.16
N LEU A 76 -9.99 23.72 -16.50
CA LEU A 76 -8.60 23.32 -16.64
C LEU A 76 -7.99 22.87 -15.31
N GLU A 77 -8.38 23.52 -14.21
CA GLU A 77 -7.93 23.14 -12.88
C GLU A 77 -8.56 21.81 -12.45
N LEU A 78 -9.86 21.64 -12.65
CA LEU A 78 -10.55 20.39 -12.35
C LEU A 78 -9.99 19.24 -13.19
N TRP A 79 -9.86 19.42 -14.50
CA TRP A 79 -9.35 18.39 -15.41
C TRP A 79 -7.90 18.02 -15.11
N ARG A 80 -7.06 18.99 -14.73
CA ARG A 80 -5.69 18.71 -14.25
C ARG A 80 -5.72 17.81 -13.02
N ARG A 81 -6.53 18.14 -12.02
CA ARG A 81 -6.64 17.36 -10.78
C ARG A 81 -7.23 15.97 -11.01
N VAL A 82 -8.23 15.83 -11.88
CA VAL A 82 -8.78 14.53 -12.29
C VAL A 82 -7.72 13.69 -13.00
N LYS A 83 -6.93 14.27 -13.91
CA LYS A 83 -5.84 13.55 -14.57
C LYS A 83 -4.75 13.12 -13.59
N GLU A 84 -4.47 13.93 -12.58
CA GLU A 84 -3.47 13.63 -11.55
C GLU A 84 -3.94 12.54 -10.59
N ALA A 85 -5.15 12.67 -10.06
CA ALA A 85 -5.76 11.69 -9.18
C ALA A 85 -6.03 10.36 -9.89
N GLY A 86 -6.48 10.44 -11.14
CA GLY A 86 -6.84 9.30 -11.96
C GLY A 86 -5.69 8.61 -12.66
N ARG A 87 -4.41 8.99 -12.48
CA ARG A 87 -3.33 8.29 -13.21
C ARG A 87 -3.34 6.79 -12.90
N HIS A 88 -3.42 5.97 -13.96
CA HIS A 88 -3.07 4.57 -13.85
C HIS A 88 -1.57 4.47 -13.57
N ARG A 89 -1.25 4.10 -12.34
CA ARG A 89 0.10 3.74 -11.93
C ARG A 89 0.43 2.40 -12.59
N THR A 90 1.05 2.46 -13.76
CA THR A 90 1.49 1.24 -14.46
C THR A 90 2.80 0.73 -13.85
N HIS A 91 3.17 -0.53 -14.08
CA HIS A 91 4.47 -1.09 -13.65
C HIS A 91 5.68 -0.32 -14.26
N ARG A 92 5.47 0.55 -15.26
CA ARG A 92 6.52 1.43 -15.80
C ARG A 92 6.66 2.76 -15.04
N ASP A 93 5.78 3.04 -14.09
CA ASP A 93 5.88 4.20 -13.21
C ASP A 93 7.06 4.02 -12.23
N PRO A 94 8.03 4.95 -12.19
CA PRO A 94 9.14 4.88 -11.24
C PRO A 94 8.71 4.73 -9.78
N ALA A 95 7.56 5.30 -9.38
CA ALA A 95 7.05 5.20 -8.02
C ALA A 95 6.60 3.77 -7.70
N VAL A 96 5.90 3.11 -8.64
CA VAL A 96 5.49 1.70 -8.48
C VAL A 96 6.71 0.78 -8.47
N GLN A 97 7.69 1.04 -9.33
CA GLN A 97 8.93 0.25 -9.33
C GLN A 97 9.69 0.37 -8.01
N ALA A 98 9.75 1.58 -7.43
CA ALA A 98 10.35 1.80 -6.12
C ALA A 98 9.56 1.06 -5.02
N GLU A 99 8.23 1.13 -5.03
CA GLU A 99 7.37 0.45 -4.08
C GLU A 99 7.54 -1.07 -4.16
N MET A 100 7.51 -1.64 -5.36
CA MET A 100 7.76 -3.07 -5.60
C MET A 100 9.17 -3.48 -5.15
N TYR A 101 10.18 -2.65 -5.38
CA TYR A 101 11.54 -2.92 -4.91
C TYR A 101 11.60 -2.90 -3.37
N MET A 102 10.94 -1.94 -2.73
CA MET A 102 10.86 -1.85 -1.27
C MET A 102 10.16 -3.07 -0.66
N GLU A 103 9.07 -3.53 -1.26
CA GLU A 103 8.35 -4.73 -0.83
C GLU A 103 9.18 -6.00 -1.04
N ARG A 104 9.71 -6.19 -2.26
CA ARG A 104 10.51 -7.37 -2.61
C ARG A 104 11.72 -7.55 -1.70
N HIS A 105 12.38 -6.46 -1.35
CA HIS A 105 13.56 -6.48 -0.48
C HIS A 105 13.25 -6.22 0.99
N ARG A 106 11.96 -6.18 1.37
CA ARG A 106 11.51 -5.99 2.77
C ARG A 106 12.15 -4.77 3.45
N LEU A 107 12.33 -3.69 2.69
CA LEU A 107 13.03 -2.50 3.18
C LEU A 107 12.23 -1.79 4.27
N TYR A 108 10.90 -1.85 4.23
CA TYR A 108 10.04 -1.31 5.29
C TYR A 108 10.36 -1.94 6.65
N GLN A 109 10.54 -3.26 6.70
CA GLN A 109 10.87 -4.00 7.92
C GLN A 109 12.28 -3.64 8.43
N VAL A 110 13.24 -3.47 7.52
CA VAL A 110 14.59 -2.95 7.86
C VAL A 110 14.47 -1.58 8.52
N PHE A 111 13.75 -0.65 7.90
CA PHE A 111 13.60 0.70 8.44
C PHE A 111 12.86 0.73 9.78
N GLN A 112 11.83 -0.08 9.93
CA GLN A 112 11.07 -0.18 11.18
C GLN A 112 11.94 -0.74 12.32
N SER A 113 12.68 -1.82 12.07
CA SER A 113 13.62 -2.40 13.04
C SER A 113 14.70 -1.41 13.46
N MET A 114 15.30 -0.72 12.48
CA MET A 114 16.33 0.29 12.71
C MET A 114 15.81 1.48 13.53
N THR A 115 14.59 1.93 13.23
CA THR A 115 13.93 3.03 13.95
C THR A 115 13.60 2.62 15.39
N ARG A 116 13.11 1.39 15.60
CA ARG A 116 12.85 0.83 16.93
C ARG A 116 14.15 0.72 17.74
N ALA A 117 15.23 0.25 17.12
CA ALA A 117 16.53 0.13 17.76
C ALA A 117 17.07 1.50 18.22
N LEU A 118 16.88 2.55 17.41
CA LEU A 118 17.22 3.92 17.79
C LEU A 118 16.35 4.44 18.94
N ALA A 119 15.03 4.24 18.86
CA ALA A 119 14.09 4.71 19.87
C ALA A 119 14.35 4.08 21.25
N TYR A 120 14.74 2.80 21.26
CA TYR A 120 15.06 2.06 22.47
C TYR A 120 16.44 2.41 23.04
N ASN A 121 17.49 2.32 22.23
CA ASN A 121 18.87 2.46 22.73
C ASN A 121 19.32 3.91 22.90
N LYS A 122 18.67 4.86 22.21
CA LYS A 122 18.98 6.30 22.22
C LYS A 122 20.50 6.58 22.21
N PRO A 123 21.24 6.01 21.25
CA PRO A 123 22.69 6.09 21.24
C PRO A 123 23.17 7.53 21.02
N LEU A 124 24.31 7.89 21.64
CA LEU A 124 24.93 9.21 21.52
C LEU A 124 25.28 9.55 20.05
N ASN A 125 25.61 8.54 19.24
CA ASN A 125 25.85 8.67 17.81
C ASN A 125 24.95 7.72 17.00
N PRO A 126 23.75 8.19 16.58
CA PRO A 126 22.78 7.38 15.85
C PRO A 126 23.34 6.78 14.56
N LYS A 127 24.13 7.56 13.80
CA LYS A 127 24.67 7.12 12.52
C LYS A 127 25.65 5.96 12.68
N ALA A 128 26.59 6.06 13.61
CA ALA A 128 27.55 5.00 13.87
C ALA A 128 26.86 3.71 14.35
N PHE A 129 25.86 3.85 15.24
CA PHE A 129 25.05 2.73 15.73
C PHE A 129 24.31 2.01 14.60
N LEU A 130 23.61 2.75 13.74
CA LEU A 130 22.88 2.18 12.61
C LEU A 130 23.82 1.47 11.62
N ILE A 131 25.00 2.04 11.34
CA ILE A 131 26.00 1.41 10.47
C ILE A 131 26.47 0.07 11.06
N GLY A 132 26.71 0.02 12.37
CA GLY A 132 27.05 -1.21 13.08
C GLY A 132 25.96 -2.27 12.92
N LYS A 133 24.70 -1.89 13.19
CA LYS A 133 23.54 -2.79 13.05
C LYS A 133 23.36 -3.31 11.62
N LEU A 134 23.52 -2.48 10.60
CA LEU A 134 23.46 -2.94 9.20
C LEU A 134 24.60 -3.90 8.84
N ARG A 135 25.79 -3.71 9.42
CA ARG A 135 26.91 -4.64 9.19
C ARG A 135 26.66 -5.99 9.86
N GLU A 136 26.12 -6.00 11.08
CA GLU A 136 25.68 -7.23 11.76
C GLU A 136 24.63 -7.96 10.92
N LEU A 137 23.60 -7.24 10.46
CA LEU A 137 22.54 -7.77 9.60
C LEU A 137 23.07 -8.37 8.29
N LYS A 138 24.06 -7.71 7.68
CA LYS A 138 24.69 -8.20 6.45
C LYS A 138 25.48 -9.49 6.69
N GLN A 139 26.07 -9.66 7.86
CA GLN A 139 26.87 -10.84 8.20
C GLN A 139 26.01 -12.02 8.64
N SER A 140 24.86 -11.76 9.26
CA SER A 140 24.06 -12.80 9.90
C SER A 140 23.42 -13.79 8.93
N HIS A 141 23.25 -13.48 7.63
CA HIS A 141 22.52 -14.29 6.61
C HIS A 141 21.09 -14.73 7.00
N SER A 142 20.70 -14.62 8.26
CA SER A 142 19.36 -14.67 8.79
C SER A 142 18.91 -13.23 8.99
N MET A 143 17.71 -12.90 8.53
CA MET A 143 17.04 -11.62 8.79
C MET A 143 16.53 -11.62 10.23
N PRO A 144 17.23 -10.98 11.19
CA PRO A 144 16.92 -11.04 12.61
C PRO A 144 15.99 -9.86 12.97
N PHE A 145 14.91 -9.67 12.20
CA PHE A 145 13.99 -8.57 12.49
C PHE A 145 13.10 -8.86 13.68
N PHE A 146 12.83 -10.14 13.93
CA PHE A 146 12.02 -10.60 15.04
C PHE A 146 12.91 -11.43 15.96
N ASN A 147 13.05 -10.99 17.20
CA ASN A 147 13.67 -11.80 18.23
C ASN A 147 12.61 -12.74 18.86
N ALA A 148 13.03 -13.65 19.74
CA ALA A 148 12.11 -14.57 20.42
C ALA A 148 11.01 -13.85 21.23
N GLU A 149 11.29 -12.64 21.75
CA GLU A 149 10.31 -11.83 22.47
C GLU A 149 9.25 -11.24 21.53
N ASP A 150 9.64 -10.81 20.33
CA ASP A 150 8.74 -10.31 19.31
C ASP A 150 7.81 -11.42 18.82
N LEU A 151 8.35 -12.62 18.59
CA LEU A 151 7.56 -13.81 18.23
C LEU A 151 6.63 -14.23 19.37
N ALA A 152 7.09 -14.11 20.62
CA ALA A 152 6.27 -14.33 21.80
C ALA A 152 5.13 -13.32 21.91
N ALA A 153 5.37 -12.05 21.60
CA ALA A 153 4.35 -11.01 21.61
C ALA A 153 3.29 -11.26 20.52
N VAL A 154 3.73 -11.70 19.33
CA VAL A 154 2.83 -12.08 18.24
C VAL A 154 1.98 -13.29 18.65
N PHE A 155 2.56 -14.30 19.31
CA PHE A 155 1.77 -15.41 19.85
C PHE A 155 0.67 -14.91 20.78
N THR A 156 1.01 -14.04 21.73
CA THR A 156 0.05 -13.47 22.68
C THR A 156 -1.04 -12.65 21.99
N LEU A 157 -0.75 -11.99 20.88
CA LEU A 157 -1.74 -11.26 20.09
C LEU A 157 -2.80 -12.20 19.47
N PHE A 158 -2.41 -13.41 19.08
CA PHE A 158 -3.28 -14.39 18.43
C PHE A 158 -3.93 -15.37 19.42
N ASP A 159 -3.36 -15.57 20.62
CA ASP A 159 -3.99 -16.26 21.75
C ASP A 159 -4.91 -15.32 22.56
N VAL A 160 -5.92 -14.76 21.88
CA VAL A 160 -6.87 -13.81 22.48
C VAL A 160 -7.62 -14.42 23.67
N ALA A 161 -7.87 -15.72 23.63
CA ALA A 161 -8.55 -16.46 24.69
C ALA A 161 -7.63 -16.86 25.86
N GLN A 162 -6.33 -16.51 25.80
CA GLN A 162 -5.32 -16.83 26.83
C GLN A 162 -5.28 -18.32 27.20
N THR A 163 -5.48 -19.18 26.21
CA THR A 163 -5.56 -20.63 26.40
C THR A 163 -4.17 -21.28 26.41
N GLY A 164 -3.13 -20.53 26.06
CA GLY A 164 -1.76 -21.03 25.89
C GLY A 164 -1.56 -21.80 24.59
N LEU A 165 -2.58 -21.85 23.72
CA LEU A 165 -2.60 -22.58 22.47
C LEU A 165 -3.23 -21.72 21.37
N ILE A 166 -2.64 -21.77 20.17
CA ILE A 166 -3.24 -21.19 18.96
C ILE A 166 -3.50 -22.28 17.93
N SER A 167 -4.61 -22.17 17.22
CA SER A 167 -4.95 -23.07 16.11
C SER A 167 -4.00 -22.88 14.92
N ASN A 168 -3.96 -23.87 14.03
CA ASN A 168 -3.18 -23.79 12.79
C ASN A 168 -3.58 -22.58 11.91
N GLN A 169 -4.86 -22.23 11.86
CA GLN A 169 -5.33 -21.04 11.13
C GLN A 169 -4.79 -19.74 11.75
N GLN A 170 -4.83 -19.63 13.09
CA GLN A 170 -4.27 -18.48 13.80
C GLN A 170 -2.75 -18.38 13.63
N ALA A 171 -2.05 -19.51 13.67
CA ALA A 171 -0.60 -19.55 13.46
C ALA A 171 -0.23 -19.13 12.01
N ASN A 172 -1.00 -19.55 11.01
CA ASN A 172 -0.84 -19.07 9.63
C ASN A 172 -1.15 -17.58 9.48
N ALA A 173 -2.18 -17.07 10.15
CA ALA A 173 -2.48 -15.64 10.15
C ALA A 173 -1.36 -14.82 10.81
N ALA A 174 -0.79 -15.32 11.92
CA ALA A 174 0.35 -14.73 12.58
C ALA A 174 1.59 -14.68 11.66
N LEU A 175 1.87 -15.75 10.91
CA LEU A 175 2.93 -15.78 9.90
C LEU A 175 2.74 -14.74 8.80
N ARG A 176 1.52 -14.58 8.31
CA ARG A 176 1.20 -13.55 7.31
C ARG A 176 1.43 -12.15 7.86
N THR A 177 1.07 -11.89 9.12
CA THR A 177 1.39 -10.61 9.80
C THR A 177 2.90 -10.36 9.87
N LEU A 178 3.70 -11.42 9.92
CA LEU A 178 5.16 -11.37 9.88
C LEU A 178 5.75 -11.38 8.46
N GLY A 179 4.90 -11.39 7.42
CA GLY A 179 5.32 -11.36 6.01
C GLY A 179 5.78 -12.72 5.48
N TYR A 180 5.22 -13.82 6.00
CA TYR A 180 5.46 -15.17 5.51
C TYR A 180 4.19 -15.76 4.88
N ASP A 181 4.22 -15.90 3.55
CA ASP A 181 3.03 -16.24 2.75
C ASP A 181 2.84 -17.73 2.49
N ALA A 182 3.89 -18.54 2.62
CA ALA A 182 3.85 -19.97 2.28
C ALA A 182 2.89 -20.77 3.19
N GLY A 183 2.68 -20.33 4.43
CA GLY A 183 1.85 -21.02 5.41
C GLY A 183 2.47 -22.34 5.91
N ILE A 184 2.20 -22.69 7.17
CA ILE A 184 2.81 -23.80 7.91
C ILE A 184 2.57 -25.14 7.22
N ASN A 185 1.40 -25.33 6.62
CA ASN A 185 1.00 -26.62 6.04
C ASN A 185 1.58 -26.84 4.65
N ASN A 186 1.96 -25.78 3.93
CA ASN A 186 2.43 -25.87 2.55
C ASN A 186 3.95 -25.64 2.43
N ASP A 187 4.64 -25.26 3.50
CA ASP A 187 6.08 -25.11 3.46
C ASP A 187 6.81 -26.45 3.71
N PRO A 188 7.53 -26.99 2.69
CA PRO A 188 8.25 -28.26 2.82
C PRO A 188 9.42 -28.20 3.81
N ASN A 189 9.98 -27.02 4.10
CA ASN A 189 11.07 -26.83 5.06
C ASN A 189 10.58 -26.77 6.51
N LEU A 190 9.30 -26.42 6.71
CA LEU A 190 8.64 -26.54 8.00
C LEU A 190 8.22 -27.98 8.31
N GLY A 191 8.32 -28.91 7.36
CA GLY A 191 8.14 -30.35 7.59
C GLY A 191 6.67 -30.78 7.60
N GLY A 192 5.78 -30.02 6.97
CA GLY A 192 4.36 -30.39 6.87
C GLY A 192 3.71 -30.60 8.23
N VAL A 193 3.95 -29.68 9.17
CA VAL A 193 3.45 -29.81 10.56
C VAL A 193 1.93 -29.70 10.57
N ASN A 194 1.25 -30.83 10.38
CA ASN A 194 -0.19 -30.93 10.54
C ASN A 194 -0.52 -31.11 12.03
N ARG A 195 -0.29 -30.05 12.81
CA ARG A 195 -0.72 -29.97 14.22
C ARG A 195 -2.03 -29.17 14.31
N ALA A 196 -2.93 -29.66 15.16
CA ALA A 196 -4.21 -29.01 15.43
C ALA A 196 -4.03 -27.67 16.18
N ALA A 197 -3.05 -27.61 17.08
CA ALA A 197 -2.71 -26.42 17.86
C ALA A 197 -1.21 -26.33 18.15
N PHE A 198 -0.75 -25.11 18.42
CA PHE A 198 0.63 -24.78 18.76
C PHE A 198 0.66 -24.08 20.11
N ASN A 199 1.54 -24.53 21.02
CA ASN A 199 1.87 -23.74 22.21
C ASN A 199 2.91 -22.67 21.85
N LYS A 200 3.17 -21.75 22.79
CA LYS A 200 4.09 -20.64 22.59
C LYS A 200 5.50 -21.06 22.17
N ALA A 201 6.06 -22.09 22.80
CA ALA A 201 7.43 -22.54 22.51
C ALA A 201 7.54 -23.17 21.12
N ASP A 202 6.57 -24.03 20.77
CA ASP A 202 6.45 -24.64 19.45
C ASP A 202 6.30 -23.58 18.36
N PHE A 203 5.45 -22.58 18.60
CA PHE A 203 5.26 -21.47 17.67
C PHE A 203 6.56 -20.69 17.44
N VAL A 204 7.22 -20.23 18.50
CA VAL A 204 8.47 -19.45 18.38
C VAL A 204 9.56 -20.22 17.63
N SER A 205 9.75 -21.50 17.96
CA SER A 205 10.72 -22.36 17.28
C SER A 205 10.40 -22.52 15.78
N LEU A 206 9.13 -22.74 15.45
CA LEU A 206 8.66 -22.90 14.08
C LEU A 206 8.81 -21.60 13.27
N MET A 207 8.47 -20.46 13.86
CA MET A 207 8.65 -19.13 13.24
C MET A 207 10.13 -18.85 12.96
N GLN A 208 11.01 -19.16 13.92
CA GLN A 208 12.45 -18.94 13.75
C GLN A 208 12.98 -19.74 12.55
N LYS A 209 12.58 -21.01 12.46
CA LYS A 209 12.94 -21.89 11.34
C LYS A 209 12.39 -21.39 9.99
N ALA A 210 11.15 -20.88 9.96
CA ALA A 210 10.55 -20.30 8.76
C ALA A 210 11.33 -19.07 8.26
N LEU A 211 11.66 -18.17 9.18
CA LEU A 211 12.39 -16.94 8.90
C LEU A 211 13.82 -17.22 8.43
N ASP A 212 14.49 -18.20 9.00
CA ASP A 212 15.84 -18.60 8.59
C ASP A 212 15.86 -19.23 7.18
N THR A 213 14.82 -19.97 6.80
CA THR A 213 14.79 -20.68 5.52
C THR A 213 14.43 -19.78 4.32
N THR A 214 13.62 -18.74 4.55
CA THR A 214 13.19 -17.79 3.49
C THR A 214 14.38 -17.01 2.89
N VAL A 215 15.55 -17.03 3.52
CA VAL A 215 16.75 -16.31 3.06
C VAL A 215 17.63 -17.14 2.11
N ALA A 216 17.34 -18.44 1.93
CA ALA A 216 18.15 -19.34 1.11
C ALA A 216 17.75 -19.39 -0.38
N THR A 217 16.74 -18.62 -0.81
CA THR A 217 16.21 -18.57 -2.18
C THR A 217 16.16 -17.16 -2.72
#